data_AF-A0A8J3H8I9-F1
#
_entry.id   AF-A0A8J3H8I9-F1
#
_cell.length_a   1.000
_cell.length_b   1.000
_cell.length_c   1.000
_cell.angle_alpha   90.00
_cell.angle_beta   90.00
_cell.angle_gamma   90.00
#
_symmetry.space_group_name_H-M   'P 1'
#
loop_
_entity.id
_entity.type
_entity.pdbx_description
1 polymer ?
#
loop_
_entity_poly.entity_id
_entity_poly.type
_entity_poly.pdbx_seq_one_letter_code
_entity_poly.pdbx_strand_id
1 'polypeptide(L)'
;MTKGYIYALTSPKTPHIKIGMSERLPPLRLSEINKSIAYGQFAPWHIHDFIHVNDIRTSETYFHRSLREFLVRDIPNTKELFRITASQATQLFEDSPSEFFVGAAKLQRLSLDLGLKAYLRRLFHVSGLDLMLDLQGYWTLSLYPSTAGGRLFTLNIGKHEVAYAVDPRGEEKTTFVLGVDKLIGLRLPRHWADLIPSGLLYTSASERLKMISFRSSTERAANYLAQEDVRRAIVAYWMDHLIRSRENGAVSLHARHHNSNAVREIMKSPFTA
;
A
#
# COMPACT_ATOMS: atom_id res chain seq x y z
N MET A 1 -15.19 18.91 -4.88
CA MET A 1 -14.11 18.39 -4.01
C MET A 1 -13.33 17.35 -4.80
N THR A 2 -12.03 17.57 -5.00
CA THR A 2 -11.18 16.70 -5.82
C THR A 2 -10.30 15.86 -4.92
N LYS A 3 -10.39 14.53 -5.05
CA LYS A 3 -9.51 13.61 -4.31
C LYS A 3 -8.08 13.69 -4.83
N GLY A 4 -7.12 13.43 -3.97
CA GLY A 4 -5.72 13.32 -4.39
C GLY A 4 -4.80 13.09 -3.21
N TYR A 5 -3.52 13.39 -3.40
CA TYR A 5 -2.48 13.05 -2.45
C TYR A 5 -1.76 14.31 -1.99
N ILE A 6 -1.53 14.39 -0.68
CA ILE A 6 -0.54 15.30 -0.10
C ILE A 6 0.70 14.48 0.21
N TYR A 7 1.86 14.96 -0.17
CA TYR A 7 3.13 14.25 0.01
C TYR A 7 4.21 15.15 0.60
N ALA A 8 5.14 14.50 1.30
CA ALA A 8 6.38 15.08 1.78
C ALA A 8 7.55 14.47 1.01
N LEU A 9 8.42 15.31 0.44
CA LEU A 9 9.63 14.87 -0.24
C LEU A 9 10.89 15.34 0.49
N THR A 10 11.91 14.49 0.45
CA THR A 10 13.26 14.75 0.96
C THR A 10 14.26 14.72 -0.18
N SER A 11 15.39 15.41 0.00
CA SER A 11 16.52 15.35 -0.92
C SER A 11 17.83 15.39 -0.14
N PRO A 12 18.87 14.67 -0.57
CA PRO A 12 20.21 14.77 0.04
C PRO A 12 20.89 16.13 -0.21
N LYS A 13 20.38 16.96 -1.14
CA LYS A 13 20.99 18.24 -1.51
C LYS A 13 20.44 19.45 -0.73
N THR A 14 19.44 19.24 0.10
CA THR A 14 18.80 20.33 0.85
C THR A 14 18.24 19.79 2.16
N PRO A 15 18.38 20.52 3.29
CA PRO A 15 17.75 20.12 4.54
C PRO A 15 16.23 20.36 4.55
N HIS A 16 15.71 21.07 3.54
CA HIS A 16 14.30 21.45 3.47
C HIS A 16 13.40 20.31 2.99
N ILE A 17 12.20 20.25 3.55
CA ILE A 17 11.15 19.31 3.13
C ILE A 17 10.23 20.01 2.14
N LYS A 18 9.91 19.30 1.05
CA LYS A 18 8.90 19.76 0.09
C LYS A 18 7.54 19.16 0.45
N ILE A 19 6.55 19.99 0.76
CA ILE A 19 5.15 19.56 0.96
C ILE A 19 4.32 20.01 -0.24
N GLY A 20 3.85 19.05 -1.03
CA GLY A 20 3.07 19.35 -2.23
C GLY A 20 1.90 18.40 -2.40
N MET A 21 1.18 18.60 -3.50
CA MET A 21 0.01 17.78 -3.83
C MET A 21 0.07 17.18 -5.23
N SER A 22 -0.71 16.11 -5.46
CA SER A 22 -0.97 15.55 -6.79
C SER A 22 -2.30 14.80 -6.85
N GLU A 23 -3.01 14.91 -7.97
CA GLU A 23 -4.17 14.05 -8.26
C GLU A 23 -3.77 12.60 -8.61
N ARG A 24 -2.49 12.38 -8.95
CA ARG A 24 -1.92 11.06 -9.22
C ARG A 24 -1.13 10.57 -8.01
N LEU A 25 -0.91 9.26 -7.95
CA LEU A 25 -0.05 8.66 -6.92
C LEU A 25 1.33 9.36 -6.91
N PRO A 26 1.86 9.74 -5.72
CA PRO A 26 3.10 10.50 -5.63
C PRO A 26 4.30 9.90 -6.38
N PRO A 27 4.51 8.57 -6.43
CA PRO A 27 5.58 7.98 -7.24
C PRO A 27 5.55 8.38 -8.71
N LEU A 28 4.37 8.54 -9.29
CA LEU A 28 4.22 8.98 -10.69
C LEU A 28 4.61 10.46 -10.87
N ARG A 29 4.30 11.31 -9.87
CA ARG A 29 4.61 12.74 -9.87
C ARG A 29 6.08 13.04 -9.57
N LEU A 30 6.78 12.17 -8.86
CA LEU A 30 8.17 12.38 -8.43
C LEU A 30 9.12 12.64 -9.61
N SER A 31 8.94 11.93 -10.72
CA SER A 31 9.75 12.08 -11.93
C SER A 31 9.67 13.48 -12.55
N GLU A 32 8.50 14.13 -12.46
CA GLU A 32 8.26 15.47 -12.98
C GLU A 32 8.86 16.54 -12.07
N ILE A 33 8.81 16.33 -10.75
CA ILE A 33 9.44 17.24 -9.76
C ILE A 33 10.94 17.26 -9.94
N ASN A 34 11.56 16.09 -10.13
CA ASN A 34 13.00 15.94 -10.36
C ASN A 34 13.48 16.65 -11.64
N LYS A 35 12.60 16.92 -12.61
CA LYS A 35 12.91 17.63 -13.85
C LYS A 35 12.42 19.09 -13.85
N SER A 36 11.76 19.55 -12.79
CA SER A 36 11.16 20.88 -12.74
C SER A 36 12.21 21.98 -12.57
N ILE A 37 11.94 23.17 -13.11
CA ILE A 37 12.84 24.33 -12.97
C ILE A 37 13.00 24.73 -11.49
N ALA A 38 11.90 24.75 -10.73
CA ALA A 38 11.90 25.20 -9.34
C ALA A 38 12.64 24.24 -8.39
N TYR A 39 12.39 22.93 -8.54
CA TYR A 39 12.84 21.93 -7.57
C TYR A 39 13.94 21.00 -8.10
N GLY A 40 14.14 20.92 -9.43
CA GLY A 40 15.10 20.01 -10.07
C GLY A 40 16.56 20.27 -9.68
N GLN A 41 16.91 21.52 -9.33
CA GLN A 41 18.23 21.87 -8.79
C GLN A 41 18.58 21.07 -7.51
N PHE A 42 17.57 20.64 -6.75
CA PHE A 42 17.73 19.83 -5.54
C PHE A 42 17.49 18.34 -5.80
N ALA A 43 17.31 17.88 -7.04
CA ALA A 43 17.15 16.46 -7.33
C ALA A 43 18.42 15.65 -6.96
N PRO A 44 18.31 14.37 -6.56
CA PRO A 44 17.08 13.56 -6.54
C PRO A 44 16.22 13.80 -5.30
N TRP A 45 14.93 14.07 -5.55
CA TRP A 45 13.88 14.00 -4.55
C TRP A 45 13.41 12.56 -4.36
N HIS A 46 13.05 12.23 -3.12
CA HIS A 46 12.47 10.96 -2.72
C HIS A 46 11.17 11.22 -1.96
N ILE A 47 10.22 10.29 -2.07
CA ILE A 47 9.00 10.33 -1.27
C ILE A 47 9.35 9.89 0.15
N HIS A 48 9.12 10.77 1.11
CA HIS A 48 9.28 10.45 2.52
C HIS A 48 7.98 9.87 3.10
N ASP A 49 6.86 10.57 2.90
CA ASP A 49 5.53 10.16 3.37
C ASP A 49 4.45 10.77 2.47
N PHE A 50 3.25 10.19 2.46
CA PHE A 50 2.09 10.75 1.77
C PHE A 50 0.77 10.21 2.31
N ILE A 51 -0.29 10.99 2.13
CA ILE A 51 -1.67 10.65 2.51
C ILE A 51 -2.62 10.88 1.34
N HIS A 52 -3.68 10.06 1.26
CA HIS A 52 -4.76 10.21 0.28
C HIS A 52 -5.93 10.95 0.90
N VAL A 53 -6.29 12.10 0.33
CA VAL A 53 -7.28 13.03 0.88
C VAL A 53 -8.53 13.22 0.00
N ASN A 54 -9.66 13.53 0.63
CA ASN A 54 -10.97 13.73 -0.01
C ASN A 54 -11.06 15.05 -0.79
N ASP A 55 -10.39 16.11 -0.29
CA ASP A 55 -10.28 17.41 -0.96
C ASP A 55 -8.83 17.91 -0.93
N ILE A 56 -8.14 17.74 -2.05
CA ILE A 56 -6.71 17.99 -2.16
C ILE A 56 -6.35 19.46 -1.93
N ARG A 57 -7.17 20.41 -2.40
CA ARG A 57 -6.89 21.85 -2.30
C ARG A 57 -7.09 22.35 -0.87
N THR A 58 -8.16 21.88 -0.22
CA THR A 58 -8.46 22.20 1.19
C THR A 58 -7.38 21.63 2.09
N SER A 59 -6.98 20.36 1.89
CA SER A 59 -5.91 19.74 2.66
C SER A 59 -4.55 20.41 2.42
N GLU A 60 -4.16 20.71 1.17
CA GLU A 60 -2.91 21.43 0.88
C GLU A 60 -2.89 22.79 1.58
N THR A 61 -3.98 23.55 1.48
CA THR A 61 -4.11 24.85 2.16
C THR A 61 -3.96 24.73 3.66
N TYR A 62 -4.58 23.70 4.27
CA TYR A 62 -4.43 23.41 5.70
C TYR A 62 -2.96 23.17 6.06
N PHE A 63 -2.28 22.25 5.37
CA PHE A 63 -0.88 21.92 5.69
C PHE A 63 0.07 23.09 5.47
N HIS A 64 -0.08 23.85 4.38
CA HIS A 64 0.74 25.03 4.11
C HIS A 64 0.51 26.14 5.14
N ARG A 65 -0.73 26.33 5.61
CA ARG A 65 -1.03 27.28 6.68
C ARG A 65 -0.41 26.87 8.00
N SER A 66 -0.50 25.59 8.36
CA SER A 66 0.12 25.04 9.58
C SER A 66 1.65 25.17 9.57
N LEU A 67 2.27 25.18 8.39
CA LEU A 67 3.72 25.31 8.22
C LEU A 67 4.18 26.71 7.82
N ARG A 68 3.31 27.72 7.84
CA ARG A 68 3.59 29.06 7.29
C ARG A 68 4.81 29.72 7.90
N GLU A 69 5.06 29.51 9.18
CA GLU A 69 6.20 30.06 9.91
C GLU A 69 7.53 29.40 9.52
N PHE A 70 7.48 28.16 9.04
CA PHE A 70 8.63 27.39 8.57
C PHE A 70 8.89 27.54 7.06
N LEU A 71 8.07 28.31 6.33
CA LEU A 71 8.19 28.47 4.89
C LEU A 71 9.54 29.12 4.51
N VAL A 72 10.27 28.47 3.62
CA VAL A 72 11.52 28.97 3.02
C VAL A 72 11.18 30.04 1.99
N ARG A 73 11.73 31.25 2.15
CA ARG A 73 11.44 32.41 1.27
C ARG A 73 12.66 32.93 0.52
N ASP A 74 13.83 32.47 0.92
CA ASP A 74 15.15 32.84 0.43
C ASP A 74 15.60 32.03 -0.79
N ILE A 75 14.86 30.96 -1.15
CA ILE A 75 15.10 30.18 -2.37
C ILE A 75 14.12 30.63 -3.46
N PRO A 76 14.58 31.34 -4.52
CA PRO A 76 13.73 31.84 -5.58
C PRO A 76 12.91 30.72 -6.26
N ASN A 77 11.72 31.08 -6.75
CA ASN A 77 10.84 30.19 -7.49
C ASN A 77 10.33 28.95 -6.73
N THR A 78 10.55 28.87 -5.42
CA THR A 78 9.99 27.81 -4.56
C THR A 78 8.93 28.37 -3.63
N LYS A 79 7.82 27.66 -3.47
CA LYS A 79 6.69 28.05 -2.60
C LYS A 79 6.26 26.96 -1.63
N GLU A 80 6.91 25.80 -1.71
CA GLU A 80 6.48 24.55 -1.07
C GLU A 80 7.63 23.93 -0.26
N LEU A 81 8.68 24.69 0.04
CA LEU A 81 9.82 24.23 0.85
C LEU A 81 9.67 24.75 2.28
N PHE A 82 9.87 23.86 3.25
CA PHE A 82 9.68 24.15 4.66
C PHE A 82 10.90 23.72 5.48
N ARG A 83 11.27 24.53 6.47
CA ARG A 83 12.34 24.28 7.46
C ARG A 83 11.82 23.39 8.58
N ILE A 84 11.40 22.18 8.22
CA ILE A 84 11.00 21.13 9.14
C ILE A 84 11.81 19.87 8.85
N THR A 85 11.83 18.94 9.79
CA THR A 85 12.41 17.61 9.60
C THR A 85 11.41 16.68 8.90
N ALA A 86 11.93 15.59 8.34
CA ALA A 86 11.10 14.54 7.75
C ALA A 86 10.10 13.96 8.78
N SER A 87 10.57 13.70 10.00
CA SER A 87 9.73 13.24 11.12
C SER A 87 8.60 14.22 11.46
N GLN A 88 8.86 15.54 11.43
CA GLN A 88 7.82 16.54 11.65
C GLN A 88 6.77 16.55 10.53
N ALA A 89 7.17 16.29 9.28
CA ALA A 89 6.22 16.16 8.18
C ALA A 89 5.32 14.92 8.35
N THR A 90 5.89 13.78 8.76
CA THR A 90 5.11 12.59 9.11
C THR A 90 4.15 12.88 10.25
N GLN A 91 4.62 13.48 11.34
CA GLN A 91 3.78 13.83 12.49
C GLN A 91 2.62 14.76 12.09
N LEU A 92 2.89 15.75 11.24
CA LEU A 92 1.86 16.65 10.70
C LEU A 92 0.76 15.88 9.95
N PHE A 93 1.11 14.85 9.18
CA PHE A 93 0.12 13.99 8.53
C PHE A 93 -0.63 13.10 9.53
N GLU A 94 -0.01 12.67 10.61
CA GLU A 94 -0.66 11.87 11.66
C GLU A 94 -1.67 12.67 12.47
N ASP A 95 -1.33 13.89 12.82
CA ASP A 95 -2.17 14.78 13.64
C ASP A 95 -3.30 15.42 12.84
N SER A 96 -3.33 15.21 11.52
CA SER A 96 -4.34 15.81 10.66
C SER A 96 -5.74 15.17 10.88
N PRO A 97 -6.82 15.97 10.77
CA PRO A 97 -8.17 15.47 10.99
C PRO A 97 -8.52 14.31 10.06
N SER A 98 -9.09 13.24 10.64
CA SER A 98 -9.41 12.02 9.89
C SER A 98 -10.42 12.23 8.76
N GLU A 99 -11.26 13.27 8.83
CA GLU A 99 -12.18 13.63 7.74
C GLU A 99 -11.48 13.98 6.42
N PHE A 100 -10.21 14.39 6.48
CA PHE A 100 -9.43 14.61 5.28
C PHE A 100 -9.16 13.30 4.55
N PHE A 101 -9.10 12.16 5.22
CA PHE A 101 -8.63 10.92 4.62
C PHE A 101 -9.69 10.21 3.78
N VAL A 102 -9.28 9.80 2.57
CA VAL A 102 -10.06 8.85 1.79
C VAL A 102 -10.14 7.53 2.56
N GLY A 103 -11.36 7.09 2.82
CA GLY A 103 -11.62 5.81 3.48
C GLY A 103 -11.45 5.82 5.00
N ALA A 104 -11.62 6.97 5.67
CA ALA A 104 -11.50 7.11 7.12
C ALA A 104 -12.24 6.00 7.92
N ALA A 105 -13.49 5.68 7.56
CA ALA A 105 -14.24 4.60 8.22
C ALA A 105 -13.59 3.21 8.05
N LYS A 106 -13.01 2.92 6.87
CA LYS A 106 -12.29 1.67 6.64
C LYS A 106 -10.99 1.63 7.43
N LEU A 107 -10.31 2.77 7.55
CA LEU A 107 -9.09 2.92 8.33
C LEU A 107 -9.37 2.68 9.81
N GLN A 108 -10.43 3.29 10.35
CA GLN A 108 -10.87 3.10 11.73
C GLN A 108 -11.23 1.64 12.00
N ARG A 109 -11.94 0.98 11.07
CA ARG A 109 -12.25 -0.45 11.21
C ARG A 109 -10.97 -1.30 11.25
N LEU A 110 -9.99 -1.02 10.38
CA LEU A 110 -8.70 -1.72 10.38
C LEU A 110 -7.91 -1.49 11.67
N SER A 111 -7.90 -0.26 12.21
CA SER A 111 -7.16 0.04 13.44
C SER A 111 -7.72 -0.70 14.66
N LEU A 112 -9.02 -1.05 14.63
CA LEU A 112 -9.66 -1.86 15.67
C LEU A 112 -9.45 -3.37 15.46
N ASP A 113 -9.26 -3.81 14.21
CA ASP A 113 -9.03 -5.21 13.85
C ASP A 113 -7.53 -5.56 13.89
N LEU A 114 -7.00 -5.70 15.10
CA LEU A 114 -5.58 -5.97 15.34
C LEU A 114 -5.11 -7.28 14.68
N GLY A 115 -5.99 -8.28 14.60
CA GLY A 115 -5.70 -9.57 13.97
C GLY A 115 -5.49 -9.44 12.45
N LEU A 116 -6.42 -8.78 11.76
CA LEU A 116 -6.27 -8.52 10.32
C LEU A 116 -5.07 -7.60 10.03
N LYS A 117 -4.87 -6.57 10.86
CA LYS A 117 -3.75 -5.64 10.71
C LYS A 117 -2.40 -6.36 10.87
N ALA A 118 -2.26 -7.24 11.86
CA ALA A 118 -1.07 -8.08 12.04
C ALA A 118 -0.84 -9.05 10.86
N TYR A 119 -1.92 -9.71 10.40
CA TYR A 119 -1.86 -10.56 9.22
C TYR A 119 -1.38 -9.80 7.97
N LEU A 120 -1.93 -8.62 7.69
CA LEU A 120 -1.53 -7.80 6.55
C LEU A 120 -0.09 -7.31 6.68
N ARG A 121 0.36 -6.91 7.89
CA ARG A 121 1.76 -6.51 8.11
C ARG A 121 2.72 -7.67 7.81
N ARG A 122 2.40 -8.87 8.29
CA ARG A 122 3.14 -10.10 8.00
C ARG A 122 3.14 -10.39 6.50
N LEU A 123 1.98 -10.31 5.83
CA LEU A 123 1.85 -10.55 4.39
C LEU A 123 2.71 -9.58 3.57
N PHE A 124 2.71 -8.30 3.92
CA PHE A 124 3.53 -7.28 3.26
C PHE A 124 5.01 -7.58 3.41
N HIS A 125 5.43 -7.98 4.61
CA HIS A 125 6.81 -8.34 4.90
C HIS A 125 7.26 -9.59 4.16
N VAL A 126 6.49 -10.69 4.21
CA VAL A 126 6.88 -11.95 3.56
C VAL A 126 6.86 -11.87 2.04
N SER A 127 6.00 -11.01 1.48
CA SER A 127 5.94 -10.77 0.03
C SER A 127 6.99 -9.77 -0.45
N GLY A 128 7.59 -8.96 0.44
CA GLY A 128 8.51 -7.88 0.10
C GLY A 128 7.82 -6.58 -0.36
N LEU A 129 6.48 -6.49 -0.26
CA LEU A 129 5.75 -5.27 -0.62
C LEU A 129 6.06 -4.08 0.30
N ASP A 130 6.50 -4.34 1.54
CA ASP A 130 6.96 -3.28 2.45
C ASP A 130 8.26 -2.60 2.00
N LEU A 131 9.05 -3.26 1.14
CA LEU A 131 10.23 -2.70 0.50
C LEU A 131 9.93 -2.02 -0.84
N MET A 132 8.70 -2.18 -1.36
CA MET A 132 8.27 -1.75 -2.70
C MET A 132 7.12 -0.74 -2.62
N LEU A 133 7.12 0.12 -1.59
CA LEU A 133 6.07 1.12 -1.35
C LEU A 133 6.01 2.19 -2.45
N ASP A 134 7.12 2.45 -3.13
CA ASP A 134 7.22 3.33 -4.30
C ASP A 134 6.53 2.73 -5.53
N LEU A 135 6.28 1.42 -5.55
CA LEU A 135 5.55 0.72 -6.61
C LEU A 135 4.04 0.61 -6.32
N GLN A 136 3.53 1.29 -5.28
CA GLN A 136 2.08 1.45 -5.10
C GLN A 136 1.43 1.98 -6.39
N GLY A 137 0.32 1.36 -6.78
CA GLY A 137 -0.33 1.58 -8.08
C GLY A 137 -0.03 0.50 -9.10
N TYR A 138 1.17 -0.12 -9.08
CA TYR A 138 1.41 -1.39 -9.77
C TYR A 138 0.85 -2.55 -8.96
N TRP A 139 0.99 -2.48 -7.64
CA TRP A 139 0.22 -3.28 -6.70
C TRP A 139 -0.79 -2.42 -5.94
N THR A 140 -1.89 -3.02 -5.52
CA THR A 140 -2.97 -2.29 -4.84
C THR A 140 -3.60 -3.13 -3.74
N LEU A 141 -3.71 -2.55 -2.55
CA LEU A 141 -4.56 -3.03 -1.45
C LEU A 141 -5.92 -2.32 -1.49
N SER A 142 -7.01 -3.09 -1.46
CA SER A 142 -8.37 -2.62 -1.21
C SER A 142 -8.90 -3.25 0.07
N LEU A 143 -9.33 -2.43 1.03
CA LEU A 143 -9.96 -2.89 2.27
C LEU A 143 -11.48 -2.88 2.17
N TYR A 144 -12.11 -3.90 2.75
CA TYR A 144 -13.56 -4.08 2.82
C TYR A 144 -14.27 -3.70 1.51
N PRO A 145 -13.88 -4.28 0.35
CA PRO A 145 -14.54 -3.96 -0.90
C PRO A 145 -15.95 -4.54 -0.89
N SER A 146 -16.91 -3.77 -1.41
CA SER A 146 -18.31 -4.18 -1.55
C SER A 146 -18.41 -5.27 -2.63
N THR A 147 -18.10 -6.50 -2.23
CA THR A 147 -18.17 -7.70 -3.05
C THR A 147 -19.22 -8.63 -2.45
N ALA A 148 -19.85 -9.46 -3.28
CA ALA A 148 -20.93 -10.36 -2.85
C ALA A 148 -20.52 -11.29 -1.70
N GLY A 149 -19.23 -11.61 -1.57
CA GLY A 149 -18.70 -12.51 -0.54
C GLY A 149 -18.31 -11.85 0.79
N GLY A 150 -18.32 -10.52 0.95
CA GLY A 150 -17.88 -9.90 2.21
C GLY A 150 -16.36 -9.97 2.44
N ARG A 151 -15.57 -9.60 1.42
CA ARG A 151 -14.10 -9.57 1.53
C ARG A 151 -13.62 -8.61 2.62
N LEU A 152 -12.63 -9.04 3.41
CA LEU A 152 -11.89 -8.19 4.34
C LEU A 152 -10.86 -7.33 3.60
N PHE A 153 -10.14 -7.93 2.65
CA PHE A 153 -9.23 -7.22 1.77
C PHE A 153 -9.06 -7.94 0.43
N THR A 154 -8.55 -7.22 -0.55
CA THR A 154 -8.03 -7.75 -1.81
C THR A 154 -6.69 -7.06 -2.12
N LEU A 155 -5.67 -7.86 -2.44
CA LEU A 155 -4.39 -7.44 -2.97
C LEU A 155 -4.29 -7.82 -4.43
N ASN A 156 -3.89 -6.86 -5.25
CA ASN A 156 -3.63 -7.06 -6.66
C ASN A 156 -2.20 -6.70 -7.01
N ILE A 157 -1.63 -7.39 -8.00
CA ILE A 157 -0.41 -7.00 -8.72
C ILE A 157 -0.76 -6.97 -10.20
N GLY A 158 -0.61 -5.80 -10.83
CA GLY A 158 -1.12 -5.56 -12.17
C GLY A 158 -2.62 -5.86 -12.25
N LYS A 159 -2.99 -6.86 -13.06
CA LYS A 159 -4.39 -7.26 -13.29
C LYS A 159 -4.83 -8.46 -12.44
N HIS A 160 -3.96 -8.98 -11.57
CA HIS A 160 -4.19 -10.25 -10.88
C HIS A 160 -4.51 -10.02 -9.41
N GLU A 161 -5.60 -10.61 -8.93
CA GLU A 161 -5.84 -10.80 -7.50
C GLU A 161 -4.86 -11.86 -6.97
N VAL A 162 -3.87 -11.40 -6.22
CA VAL A 162 -2.81 -12.28 -5.68
C VAL A 162 -3.05 -12.67 -4.23
N ALA A 163 -3.90 -11.95 -3.51
CA ALA A 163 -4.39 -12.38 -2.21
C ALA A 163 -5.72 -11.73 -1.86
N TYR A 164 -6.56 -12.43 -1.13
CA TYR A 164 -7.75 -11.85 -0.51
C TYR A 164 -8.18 -12.68 0.68
N ALA A 165 -9.02 -12.10 1.53
CA ALA A 165 -9.68 -12.84 2.60
C ALA A 165 -11.18 -12.56 2.58
N VAL A 166 -11.95 -13.60 2.85
CA VAL A 166 -13.40 -13.57 2.94
C VAL A 166 -13.81 -13.97 4.34
N ASP A 167 -14.63 -13.13 4.95
CA ASP A 167 -15.27 -13.42 6.23
C ASP A 167 -16.78 -13.58 6.01
N PRO A 168 -17.26 -14.82 5.78
CA PRO A 168 -18.67 -15.06 5.60
C PRO A 168 -19.37 -14.71 6.91
N ARG A 169 -20.30 -13.73 6.86
CA ARG A 169 -21.01 -13.20 8.03
C ARG A 169 -21.56 -14.35 8.90
N GLY A 170 -20.98 -14.54 10.09
CA GLY A 170 -21.45 -15.49 11.09
C GLY A 170 -20.59 -16.74 11.30
N GLU A 171 -19.45 -16.89 10.61
CA GLU A 171 -18.50 -17.97 10.89
C GLU A 171 -17.34 -17.51 11.79
N GLU A 172 -16.77 -18.44 12.58
CA GLU A 172 -15.63 -18.18 13.47
C GLU A 172 -14.28 -18.10 12.71
N LYS A 173 -14.26 -18.50 11.43
CA LYS A 173 -13.03 -18.64 10.63
C LYS A 173 -13.12 -17.88 9.32
N THR A 174 -12.05 -17.15 9.01
CA THR A 174 -11.86 -16.43 7.76
C THR A 174 -11.28 -17.37 6.70
N THR A 175 -11.79 -17.28 5.48
CA THR A 175 -11.18 -17.95 4.31
C THR A 175 -10.10 -17.04 3.72
N PHE A 176 -8.86 -17.49 3.73
CA PHE A 176 -7.73 -16.80 3.12
C PHE A 176 -7.39 -17.45 1.79
N VAL A 177 -7.13 -16.60 0.80
CA VAL A 177 -6.72 -17.03 -0.53
C VAL A 177 -5.42 -16.32 -0.91
N LEU A 178 -4.43 -17.08 -1.37
CA LEU A 178 -3.11 -16.61 -1.75
C LEU A 178 -2.71 -17.19 -3.10
N GLY A 179 -2.22 -16.35 -4.00
CA GLY A 179 -1.54 -16.74 -5.22
C GLY A 179 -0.07 -17.00 -4.94
N VAL A 180 0.44 -18.14 -5.38
CA VAL A 180 1.81 -18.58 -5.16
C VAL A 180 2.40 -19.21 -6.42
N ASP A 181 3.72 -19.31 -6.50
CA ASP A 181 4.39 -20.03 -7.60
C ASP A 181 4.20 -21.55 -7.45
N LYS A 182 3.61 -22.18 -8.47
CA LYS A 182 3.29 -23.62 -8.48
C LYS A 182 4.53 -24.53 -8.49
N LEU A 183 5.70 -24.02 -8.89
CA LEU A 183 6.94 -24.80 -8.94
C LEU A 183 7.55 -25.00 -7.55
N ILE A 184 7.13 -24.20 -6.56
CA ILE A 184 7.56 -24.34 -5.18
C ILE A 184 6.57 -25.25 -4.45
N GLY A 185 7.04 -26.44 -4.09
CA GLY A 185 6.23 -27.41 -3.35
C GLY A 185 5.86 -26.90 -1.96
N LEU A 186 4.57 -26.72 -1.71
CA LEU A 186 4.05 -26.26 -0.42
C LEU A 186 3.63 -27.44 0.46
N ARG A 187 4.10 -27.44 1.71
CA ARG A 187 3.62 -28.35 2.75
C ARG A 187 2.38 -27.74 3.41
N LEU A 188 1.21 -28.11 2.91
CA LEU A 188 -0.05 -27.65 3.49
C LEU A 188 -0.34 -28.40 4.80
N PRO A 189 -0.72 -27.70 5.88
CA PRO A 189 -1.16 -28.35 7.11
C PRO A 189 -2.37 -29.24 6.84
N ARG A 190 -2.38 -30.46 7.41
CA ARG A 190 -3.44 -31.46 7.17
C ARG A 190 -4.87 -30.97 7.46
N HIS A 191 -5.04 -29.93 8.29
CA HIS A 191 -6.33 -29.34 8.66
C HIS A 191 -6.78 -28.21 7.72
N TRP A 192 -6.02 -27.90 6.67
CA TRP A 192 -6.37 -26.93 5.64
C TRP A 192 -7.08 -27.69 4.50
N ALA A 193 -8.27 -28.19 4.81
CA ALA A 193 -8.97 -29.19 3.99
C ALA A 193 -9.68 -28.63 2.75
N ASP A 194 -9.76 -27.31 2.58
CA ASP A 194 -10.44 -26.67 1.44
C ASP A 194 -9.43 -26.14 0.41
N LEU A 195 -8.54 -27.01 -0.06
CA LEU A 195 -7.83 -26.77 -1.32
C LEU A 195 -8.90 -26.68 -2.42
N ILE A 196 -9.25 -25.46 -2.83
CA ILE A 196 -9.98 -25.29 -4.09
C ILE A 196 -9.02 -25.79 -5.17
N PRO A 197 -9.32 -26.92 -5.86
CA PRO A 197 -8.53 -27.33 -7.00
C PRO A 197 -8.58 -26.18 -8.00
N SER A 198 -7.42 -25.81 -8.53
CA SER A 198 -7.23 -24.74 -9.51
C SER A 198 -8.25 -24.84 -10.65
N GLY A 199 -9.36 -24.11 -10.54
CA GLY A 199 -10.44 -24.12 -11.54
C GLY A 199 -11.05 -22.75 -11.84
N LEU A 200 -10.67 -21.72 -11.08
CA LEU A 200 -11.07 -20.33 -11.33
C LEU A 200 -9.84 -19.48 -11.63
N LEU A 201 -9.02 -19.94 -12.58
CA LEU A 201 -7.93 -19.12 -13.10
C LEU A 201 -8.55 -18.02 -13.95
N TYR A 202 -8.31 -16.77 -13.57
CA TYR A 202 -8.49 -15.65 -14.49
C TYR A 202 -7.77 -16.00 -15.79
N THR A 203 -8.37 -15.71 -16.95
CA THR A 203 -7.77 -15.94 -18.28
C THR A 203 -6.40 -15.27 -18.44
N SER A 204 -6.10 -14.30 -17.58
CA SER A 204 -4.85 -13.55 -17.53
C SER A 204 -3.80 -14.15 -16.58
N ALA A 205 -4.15 -15.11 -15.72
CA ALA A 205 -3.22 -15.71 -14.76
C ALA A 205 -2.02 -16.36 -15.48
N SER A 206 -0.81 -16.06 -15.01
CA SER A 206 0.40 -16.74 -15.50
C SER A 206 0.27 -18.25 -15.29
N GLU A 207 0.83 -19.05 -16.19
CA GLU A 207 0.87 -20.51 -16.04
C GLU A 207 1.47 -20.95 -14.71
N ARG A 208 2.32 -20.12 -14.09
CA ARG A 208 2.95 -20.43 -12.79
C ARG A 208 2.06 -20.15 -11.58
N LEU A 209 0.91 -19.49 -11.75
CA LEU A 209 0.01 -19.19 -10.64
C LEU A 209 -0.66 -20.46 -10.13
N LYS A 210 -0.56 -20.69 -8.83
CA LYS A 210 -1.45 -21.56 -8.08
C LYS A 210 -2.15 -20.74 -7.00
N MET A 211 -3.47 -20.76 -6.98
CA MET A 211 -4.22 -20.21 -5.85
C MET A 211 -4.33 -21.29 -4.76
N ILE A 212 -3.95 -20.95 -3.54
CA ILE A 212 -4.22 -21.75 -2.35
C ILE A 212 -5.31 -21.07 -1.54
N SER A 213 -6.24 -21.84 -1.00
CA SER A 213 -7.32 -21.39 -0.15
C SER A 213 -7.33 -22.20 1.14
N PHE A 214 -7.62 -21.55 2.27
CA PHE A 214 -7.71 -22.22 3.57
C PHE A 214 -8.56 -21.41 4.55
N ARG A 215 -9.26 -22.10 5.46
CA ARG A 215 -10.01 -21.45 6.56
C ARG A 215 -9.19 -21.46 7.84
N SER A 216 -9.02 -20.30 8.46
CA SER A 216 -8.26 -20.17 9.71
C SER A 216 -8.62 -18.91 10.49
N SER A 217 -8.06 -18.76 11.70
CA SER A 217 -7.99 -17.45 12.35
C SER A 217 -6.89 -16.59 11.69
N THR A 218 -6.99 -15.27 11.85
CA THR A 218 -5.97 -14.32 11.35
C THR A 218 -4.58 -14.60 11.92
N GLU A 219 -4.49 -14.97 13.21
CA GLU A 219 -3.23 -15.33 13.87
C GLU A 219 -2.59 -16.58 13.24
N ARG A 220 -3.35 -17.68 13.11
CA ARG A 220 -2.83 -18.93 12.52
C ARG A 220 -2.48 -18.74 11.04
N ALA A 221 -3.24 -17.93 10.33
CA ALA A 221 -2.93 -17.56 8.95
C ALA A 221 -1.62 -16.75 8.86
N ALA A 222 -1.38 -15.83 9.79
CA ALA A 222 -0.13 -15.07 9.85
C ALA A 222 1.07 -15.98 10.15
N ASN A 223 0.92 -16.95 11.05
CA ASN A 223 1.97 -17.93 11.36
C ASN A 223 2.29 -18.85 10.17
N TYR A 224 1.29 -19.16 9.33
CA TYR A 224 1.54 -19.92 8.11
C TYR A 224 2.36 -19.13 7.08
N LEU A 225 2.13 -17.83 6.96
CA LEU A 225 2.94 -16.97 6.08
C LEU A 225 4.43 -16.97 6.45
N ALA A 226 4.77 -17.27 7.71
CA ALA A 226 6.14 -17.36 8.18
C ALA A 226 6.86 -18.66 7.77
N GLN A 227 6.15 -19.66 7.24
CA GLN A 227 6.77 -20.89 6.74
C GLN A 227 7.66 -20.58 5.52
N GLU A 228 8.83 -21.19 5.49
CA GLU A 228 9.85 -20.83 4.50
C GLU A 228 9.42 -21.13 3.06
N ASP A 229 8.81 -22.28 2.82
CA ASP A 229 8.28 -22.69 1.52
C ASP A 229 7.17 -21.75 1.04
N VAL A 230 6.26 -21.37 1.94
CA VAL A 230 5.18 -20.40 1.67
C VAL A 230 5.75 -19.04 1.28
N ARG A 231 6.68 -18.51 2.08
CA ARG A 231 7.35 -17.23 1.80
C ARG A 231 8.03 -17.27 0.43
N ARG A 232 8.82 -18.31 0.15
CA ARG A 232 9.52 -18.47 -1.14
C ARG A 232 8.53 -18.51 -2.31
N ALA A 233 7.42 -19.24 -2.17
CA ALA A 233 6.39 -19.34 -3.21
C ALA A 233 5.64 -18.02 -3.48
N ILE A 234 5.37 -17.24 -2.43
CA ILE A 234 4.79 -15.89 -2.57
C ILE A 234 5.78 -14.97 -3.28
N VAL A 235 7.01 -14.85 -2.76
CA VAL A 235 8.02 -13.93 -3.31
C VAL A 235 8.30 -14.23 -4.78
N ALA A 236 8.51 -15.51 -5.13
CA ALA A 236 8.81 -15.91 -6.50
C ALA A 236 7.75 -15.45 -7.50
N TYR A 237 6.46 -15.65 -7.17
CA TYR A 237 5.39 -15.23 -8.06
C TYR A 237 5.17 -13.72 -8.03
N TRP A 238 5.08 -13.12 -6.84
CA TRP A 238 4.67 -11.73 -6.67
C TRP A 238 5.72 -10.76 -7.19
N MET A 239 7.00 -11.01 -6.92
CA MET A 239 8.07 -10.12 -7.38
C MET A 239 8.28 -10.21 -8.89
N ASP A 240 8.25 -11.41 -9.48
CA ASP A 240 8.31 -11.57 -10.94
C ASP A 240 7.18 -10.79 -11.64
N HIS A 241 5.95 -10.91 -11.13
CA HIS A 241 4.82 -10.17 -11.70
C HIS A 241 4.90 -8.66 -11.47
N LEU A 242 5.38 -8.23 -10.31
CA LEU A 242 5.52 -6.80 -10.00
C LEU A 242 6.59 -6.15 -10.88
N ILE A 243 7.74 -6.81 -11.05
CA ILE A 243 8.83 -6.35 -11.92
C ILE A 243 8.33 -6.25 -13.37
N ARG A 244 7.71 -7.31 -13.90
CA ARG A 244 7.14 -7.29 -15.27
C ARG A 244 6.08 -6.22 -15.44
N SER A 245 5.22 -6.01 -14.43
CA SER A 245 4.21 -4.94 -14.48
C SER A 245 4.86 -3.57 -14.57
N ARG A 246 5.94 -3.34 -13.82
CA ARG A 246 6.72 -2.10 -13.88
C ARG A 246 7.42 -1.92 -15.22
N GLU A 247 8.12 -2.94 -15.72
CA GLU A 247 8.84 -2.90 -17.00
C GLU A 247 7.92 -2.59 -18.18
N ASN A 248 6.71 -3.14 -18.15
CA ASN A 248 5.69 -2.90 -19.17
C ASN A 248 4.89 -1.59 -18.95
N GLY A 249 5.17 -0.82 -17.90
CA GLY A 249 4.37 0.35 -17.52
C GLY A 249 2.91 0.03 -17.20
N ALA A 250 2.59 -1.24 -16.91
CA ALA A 250 1.25 -1.74 -16.70
C ALA A 250 0.80 -1.55 -15.25
N VAL A 251 0.26 -0.37 -14.95
CA VAL A 251 -0.37 -0.09 -13.66
C VAL A 251 -1.58 -1.00 -13.42
N SER A 252 -1.91 -1.22 -12.15
CA SER A 252 -3.08 -2.03 -11.77
C SER A 252 -4.37 -1.40 -12.25
N LEU A 253 -5.25 -2.21 -12.85
CA LEU A 253 -6.62 -1.80 -13.19
C LEU A 253 -7.45 -1.45 -11.96
N HIS A 254 -6.98 -1.85 -10.77
CA HIS A 254 -7.62 -1.60 -9.49
C HIS A 254 -7.00 -0.39 -8.75
N ALA A 255 -6.13 0.40 -9.38
CA ALA A 255 -5.49 1.58 -8.76
C ALA A 255 -6.49 2.55 -8.13
N ARG A 256 -7.68 2.74 -8.72
CA ARG A 256 -8.76 3.58 -8.17
C ARG A 256 -9.34 3.08 -6.84
N HIS A 257 -9.16 1.78 -6.53
CA HIS A 257 -9.63 1.15 -5.30
C HIS A 257 -8.51 1.02 -4.26
N HIS A 258 -7.33 1.57 -4.53
CA HIS A 258 -6.20 1.47 -3.64
C HIS A 258 -6.37 2.32 -2.38
N ASN A 259 -6.19 1.71 -1.21
CA ASN A 259 -6.26 2.36 0.09
C ASN A 259 -4.84 2.69 0.61
N SER A 260 -4.21 3.75 0.08
CA SER A 260 -2.86 4.17 0.51
C SER A 260 -2.76 4.51 2.01
N ASN A 261 -3.80 5.12 2.59
CA ASN A 261 -3.82 5.38 4.04
C ASN A 261 -3.83 4.09 4.87
N ALA A 262 -4.44 3.03 4.36
CA ALA A 262 -4.41 1.73 5.02
C ALA A 262 -3.01 1.10 4.94
N VAL A 263 -2.32 1.22 3.81
CA VAL A 263 -0.92 0.82 3.68
C VAL A 263 -0.07 1.55 4.72
N ARG A 264 -0.20 2.88 4.81
CA ARG A 264 0.51 3.69 5.81
C ARG A 264 0.23 3.18 7.22
N GLU A 265 -1.03 2.94 7.57
CA GLU A 265 -1.43 2.44 8.90
C GLU A 265 -0.90 1.04 9.22
N ILE A 266 -0.85 0.14 8.23
CA ILE A 266 -0.24 -1.19 8.38
C ILE A 266 1.25 -1.02 8.67
N MET A 267 1.95 -0.15 7.94
CA MET A 267 3.39 0.06 8.07
C MET A 267 3.83 0.67 9.40
N LYS A 268 2.93 1.35 10.11
CA LYS A 268 3.18 1.83 11.48
C LYS A 268 3.25 0.71 12.52
N SER A 269 2.61 -0.42 12.24
CA SER A 269 2.67 -1.54 13.18
C SER A 269 4.08 -2.12 13.23
N PRO A 270 4.65 -2.30 14.44
CA PRO A 270 5.91 -3.01 14.58
C PRO A 270 5.73 -4.40 14.00
N PHE A 271 6.72 -4.81 13.21
CA PHE A 271 6.76 -6.16 12.70
C PHE A 271 7.26 -7.08 13.83
N THR A 272 6.37 -7.94 14.34
CA THR A 272 6.74 -8.99 15.30
C THR A 272 7.08 -10.27 14.53
N ALA A 273 8.33 -10.72 14.67
CA ALA A 273 8.92 -11.84 13.95
C ALA A 273 8.25 -13.17 14.27
#